data_AF-A0A0R0L602-F1
#
_entry.id   AF-A0A0R0L602-F1
#
_cell.length_a   1.000
_cell.length_b   1.000
_cell.length_c   1.000
_cell.angle_alpha   90.00
_cell.angle_beta   90.00
_cell.angle_gamma   90.00
#
_symmetry.space_group_name_H-M   'P 1'
#
loop_
_entity.id
_entity.type
_entity.pdbx_description
1 polymer ?
#
loop_
_entity_poly.entity_id
_entity_poly.type
_entity_poly.pdbx_seq_one_letter_code
_entity_poly.pdbx_strand_id
1 'polypeptide(L)'
;MINAAMVLCDRHFGGINYPLGGVGGIAKSLAKGLVDQGSEIVYKANVTSIIIEQGKAVGVRLSNGREFFAKTIISNATRWDTFGKLLKGVPLPKEEENFQKVYVKAPSFLSIHMGVKAEVLPPDTDCHHFVLESNWSKLEEPYGSIFLSIPTVLDSSLAPEGRHILHIFTTSSMEDWEGLSRVEYEAKKQLVADEITSRLENKLFPGLRSSIDFMEVGTPKTHRRYLARDEGTYGPMPRRIPKGLLGMPFNTTGIDGLYCVGDSCFPGQGVIAVAFSGVMCAHRVAADIGLEKKSPVLDSMLLRLLGWLRTMA
;
A
#
# COMPACT_ATOMS: atom_id res chain seq x y z
N MET A 1 -1.79 11.00 -12.52
CA MET A 1 -2.56 12.25 -12.73
C MET A 1 -3.85 12.30 -11.93
N ILE A 2 -4.81 11.37 -12.05
CA ILE A 2 -6.04 11.41 -11.21
C ILE A 2 -5.74 11.35 -9.72
N ASN A 3 -4.88 10.42 -9.29
CA ASN A 3 -4.58 10.30 -7.87
C ASN A 3 -3.98 11.61 -7.30
N ALA A 4 -3.05 12.22 -8.03
CA ALA A 4 -2.49 13.53 -7.67
C ALA A 4 -3.57 14.63 -7.65
N ALA A 5 -4.47 14.66 -8.63
CA ALA A 5 -5.58 15.61 -8.64
C ALA A 5 -6.56 15.40 -7.48
N MET A 6 -6.89 14.14 -7.15
CA MET A 6 -7.73 13.80 -6.00
C MET A 6 -7.10 14.25 -4.69
N VAL A 7 -5.79 14.00 -4.52
CA VAL A 7 -5.04 14.46 -3.34
C VAL A 7 -4.99 15.99 -3.26
N LEU A 8 -4.78 16.68 -4.39
CA LEU A 8 -4.79 18.14 -4.42
C LEU A 8 -6.17 18.72 -4.08
N CYS A 9 -7.24 18.16 -4.63
CA CYS A 9 -8.61 18.57 -4.30
C CYS A 9 -8.93 18.31 -2.83
N ASP A 10 -8.65 17.12 -2.32
CA ASP A 10 -8.90 16.75 -0.92
C ASP A 10 -8.12 17.66 0.03
N ARG A 11 -6.83 17.90 -0.25
CA ARG A 11 -6.03 18.88 0.51
C ARG A 11 -6.63 20.28 0.48
N HIS A 12 -7.13 20.74 -0.68
CA HIS A 12 -7.64 22.11 -0.82
C HIS A 12 -9.01 22.30 -0.14
N PHE A 13 -9.90 21.31 -0.19
CA PHE A 13 -11.25 21.41 0.36
C PHE A 13 -11.40 20.83 1.76
N GLY A 14 -10.77 19.68 2.03
CA GLY A 14 -10.84 18.94 3.30
C GLY A 14 -9.67 19.20 4.25
N GLY A 15 -8.58 19.80 3.76
CA GLY A 15 -7.36 20.04 4.54
C GLY A 15 -6.49 18.78 4.71
N ILE A 16 -5.45 18.88 5.54
CA ILE A 16 -4.65 17.74 5.98
C ILE A 16 -5.02 17.45 7.42
N ASN A 17 -5.63 16.28 7.65
CA ASN A 17 -6.14 15.88 8.95
C ASN A 17 -5.30 14.74 9.54
N TYR A 18 -5.13 14.75 10.85
CA TYR A 18 -4.45 13.69 11.61
C TYR A 18 -5.45 12.93 12.48
N PRO A 19 -5.57 11.60 12.35
CA PRO A 19 -6.45 10.82 13.21
C PRO A 19 -5.87 10.70 14.62
N LEU A 20 -6.63 11.10 15.64
CA LEU A 20 -6.27 10.89 17.05
C LEU A 20 -6.00 9.40 17.33
N GLY A 21 -4.93 9.10 18.05
CA GLY A 21 -4.45 7.73 18.28
C GLY A 21 -3.73 7.11 17.06
N GLY A 22 -3.49 7.90 16.02
CA GLY A 22 -2.71 7.54 14.84
C GLY A 22 -3.46 6.74 13.79
N VAL A 23 -2.82 6.57 12.63
CA VAL A 23 -3.43 5.97 11.42
C VAL A 23 -3.90 4.52 11.63
N GLY A 24 -3.30 3.80 12.59
CA GLY A 24 -3.73 2.44 12.96
C GLY A 24 -5.16 2.41 13.53
N GLY A 25 -5.66 3.53 14.07
CA GLY A 25 -7.03 3.66 14.55
C GLY A 25 -8.07 3.44 13.45
N ILE A 26 -7.80 3.89 12.21
CA ILE A 26 -8.70 3.75 11.07
C ILE A 26 -8.97 2.26 10.79
N ALA A 27 -7.91 1.45 10.70
CA ALA A 27 -8.03 0.02 10.44
C ALA A 27 -8.75 -0.72 11.58
N LYS A 28 -8.49 -0.35 12.84
CA LYS A 28 -9.18 -0.93 14.01
C LYS A 28 -10.67 -0.61 13.99
N SER A 29 -11.05 0.63 13.68
CA SER A 29 -12.45 1.06 13.60
C SER A 29 -13.20 0.35 12.47
N LEU A 30 -12.58 0.19 11.29
CA LEU A 30 -13.16 -0.57 10.18
C LEU A 30 -13.34 -2.05 10.53
N ALA A 31 -12.33 -2.68 11.15
CA ALA A 31 -12.42 -4.07 11.59
C ALA A 31 -13.53 -4.26 12.62
N LYS A 32 -13.66 -3.35 13.59
CA LYS A 32 -14.76 -3.34 14.55
C LYS A 32 -16.12 -3.22 13.84
N GLY A 33 -16.26 -2.28 12.90
CA GLY A 33 -17.49 -2.10 12.13
C GLY A 33 -17.91 -3.35 11.38
N LEU A 34 -16.95 -4.08 10.77
CA LEU A 34 -17.24 -5.36 10.10
C LEU A 34 -17.79 -6.40 11.08
N VAL A 35 -17.17 -6.56 12.26
CA VAL A 35 -17.61 -7.50 13.29
C VAL A 35 -18.98 -7.11 13.85
N ASP A 36 -19.21 -5.83 14.11
CA ASP A 36 -20.50 -5.32 14.61
C ASP A 36 -21.65 -5.57 13.61
N GLN A 37 -21.33 -5.65 12.30
CA GLN A 37 -22.27 -6.01 11.23
C GLN A 37 -22.36 -7.53 10.98
N GLY A 38 -21.76 -8.36 11.83
CA GLY A 38 -21.84 -9.83 11.76
C GLY A 38 -20.81 -10.50 10.84
N SER A 39 -19.77 -9.78 10.39
CA SER A 39 -18.66 -10.39 9.63
C SER A 39 -17.68 -11.11 10.56
N GLU A 40 -17.04 -12.16 10.07
CA GLU A 40 -15.94 -12.84 10.76
C GLU A 40 -14.58 -12.38 10.22
N ILE A 41 -13.64 -12.06 11.11
CA ILE A 41 -12.24 -11.76 10.76
C ILE A 41 -11.34 -12.87 11.30
N VAL A 42 -10.78 -13.68 10.39
CA VAL A 42 -9.89 -14.78 10.75
C VAL A 42 -8.43 -14.33 10.63
N TYR A 43 -7.77 -14.12 11.77
CA TYR A 43 -6.34 -13.81 11.82
C TYR A 43 -5.46 -15.05 11.67
N LYS A 44 -4.18 -14.83 11.35
CA LYS A 44 -3.20 -15.92 11.12
C LYS A 44 -3.65 -16.92 10.03
N ALA A 45 -4.52 -16.47 9.12
CA ALA A 45 -5.08 -17.24 8.03
C ALA A 45 -4.42 -16.86 6.70
N ASN A 46 -3.14 -17.21 6.55
CA ASN A 46 -2.41 -16.92 5.32
C ASN A 46 -2.97 -17.75 4.15
N VAL A 47 -3.66 -17.10 3.20
CA VAL A 47 -4.18 -17.71 1.96
C VAL A 47 -3.03 -18.01 1.02
N THR A 48 -2.97 -19.24 0.52
CA THR A 48 -1.92 -19.71 -0.40
C THR A 48 -2.42 -19.98 -1.80
N SER A 49 -3.72 -20.23 -1.99
CA SER A 49 -4.30 -20.37 -3.32
C SER A 49 -5.78 -20.01 -3.35
N ILE A 50 -6.25 -19.52 -4.50
CA ILE A 50 -7.68 -19.39 -4.83
C ILE A 50 -8.11 -20.67 -5.56
N ILE A 51 -9.23 -21.26 -5.15
CA ILE A 51 -9.76 -22.50 -5.70
C ILE A 51 -10.63 -22.15 -6.92
N ILE A 52 -10.31 -22.75 -8.07
CA ILE A 52 -11.04 -22.58 -9.32
C ILE A 52 -11.74 -23.88 -9.69
N GLU A 53 -13.04 -23.82 -9.95
CA GLU A 53 -13.83 -24.92 -10.49
C GLU A 53 -14.58 -24.44 -11.73
N GLN A 54 -14.46 -25.18 -12.85
CA GLN A 54 -15.13 -24.84 -14.12
C GLN A 54 -14.93 -23.37 -14.58
N GLY A 55 -13.75 -22.79 -14.30
CA GLY A 55 -13.42 -21.40 -14.66
C GLY A 55 -13.95 -20.34 -13.69
N LYS A 56 -14.55 -20.74 -12.56
CA LYS A 56 -15.08 -19.86 -11.52
C LYS A 56 -14.26 -19.95 -10.23
N ALA A 57 -14.03 -18.81 -9.57
CA ALA A 57 -13.48 -18.78 -8.23
C ALA A 57 -14.54 -19.14 -7.18
N VAL A 58 -14.28 -20.22 -6.43
CA VAL A 58 -15.26 -20.82 -5.50
C VAL A 58 -14.76 -20.90 -4.05
N GLY A 59 -13.50 -20.54 -3.80
CA GLY A 59 -12.94 -20.63 -2.47
C GLY A 59 -11.48 -20.21 -2.37
N VAL A 60 -10.92 -20.36 -1.18
CA VAL A 60 -9.51 -20.14 -0.88
C VAL A 60 -8.97 -21.27 0.00
N ARG A 61 -7.69 -21.60 -0.19
CA ARG A 61 -6.95 -22.54 0.66
C ARG A 61 -5.91 -21.79 1.47
N LEU A 62 -5.82 -22.11 2.75
CA LEU A 62 -4.83 -21.56 3.67
C LEU A 62 -3.55 -22.39 3.70
N SER A 63 -2.47 -21.78 4.22
CA SER A 63 -1.18 -22.44 4.43
C SER A 63 -1.20 -23.67 5.34
N ASN A 64 -2.21 -23.81 6.20
CA ASN A 64 -2.41 -25.00 7.04
C ASN A 64 -3.30 -26.07 6.38
N GLY A 65 -3.64 -25.90 5.10
CA GLY A 65 -4.48 -26.83 4.34
C GLY A 65 -5.99 -26.63 4.50
N ARG A 66 -6.46 -25.79 5.44
CA ARG A 66 -7.88 -25.48 5.57
C ARG A 66 -8.41 -24.75 4.33
N GLU A 67 -9.64 -25.03 3.98
CA GLU A 67 -10.33 -24.41 2.84
C GLU A 67 -11.58 -23.66 3.30
N PHE A 68 -11.86 -22.55 2.63
CA PHE A 68 -13.08 -21.77 2.79
C PHE A 68 -13.72 -21.60 1.42
N PHE A 69 -15.01 -21.91 1.32
CA PHE A 69 -15.78 -21.81 0.09
C PHE A 69 -16.74 -20.63 0.15
N ALA A 70 -16.88 -19.91 -0.96
CA ALA A 70 -17.76 -18.76 -1.08
C ALA A 70 -18.24 -18.58 -2.53
N LYS A 71 -19.39 -17.92 -2.68
CA LYS A 71 -19.93 -17.55 -4.01
C LYS A 71 -19.09 -16.48 -4.71
N THR A 72 -18.36 -15.69 -3.91
CA THR A 72 -17.59 -14.53 -4.36
C THR A 72 -16.29 -14.47 -3.57
N ILE A 73 -15.18 -14.24 -4.28
CA ILE A 73 -13.85 -14.06 -3.73
C ILE A 73 -13.38 -12.63 -4.05
N ILE A 74 -13.02 -11.86 -3.02
CA ILE A 74 -12.48 -10.51 -3.18
C ILE A 74 -11.03 -10.52 -2.68
N SER A 75 -10.09 -10.34 -3.60
CA SER A 75 -8.66 -10.27 -3.28
C SER A 75 -8.22 -8.82 -3.06
N ASN A 76 -7.77 -8.50 -1.85
CA ASN A 76 -7.04 -7.26 -1.55
C ASN A 76 -5.51 -7.45 -1.61
N ALA A 77 -5.03 -8.63 -2.02
CA ALA A 77 -3.64 -8.80 -2.41
C ALA A 77 -3.39 -8.04 -3.71
N THR A 78 -2.13 -7.70 -4.02
CA THR A 78 -1.82 -7.05 -5.29
C THR A 78 -2.29 -7.93 -6.45
N ARG A 79 -2.58 -7.34 -7.62
CA ARG A 79 -2.87 -8.13 -8.82
C ARG A 79 -1.70 -9.05 -9.20
N TRP A 80 -0.45 -8.63 -8.98
CA TRP A 80 0.72 -9.51 -9.15
C TRP A 80 0.68 -10.72 -8.21
N ASP A 81 0.37 -10.52 -6.92
CA ASP A 81 0.24 -11.62 -5.97
C ASP A 81 -0.98 -12.52 -6.29
N THR A 82 -2.11 -11.92 -6.62
CA THR A 82 -3.35 -12.65 -6.93
C THR A 82 -3.16 -13.57 -8.13
N PHE A 83 -2.67 -13.03 -9.25
CA PHE A 83 -2.55 -13.78 -10.49
C PHE A 83 -1.23 -14.53 -10.66
N GLY A 84 -0.15 -14.09 -10.00
CA GLY A 84 1.16 -14.73 -10.06
C GLY A 84 1.36 -15.82 -9.00
N LYS A 85 0.79 -15.64 -7.80
CA LYS A 85 1.00 -16.54 -6.66
C LYS A 85 -0.26 -17.31 -6.28
N LEU A 86 -1.39 -16.63 -6.05
CA LEU A 86 -2.61 -17.29 -5.55
C LEU A 86 -3.35 -18.09 -6.63
N LEU A 87 -3.20 -17.71 -7.90
CA LEU A 87 -3.76 -18.41 -9.07
C LEU A 87 -2.68 -19.07 -9.92
N LYS A 88 -1.55 -19.45 -9.32
CA LYS A 88 -0.44 -20.07 -10.03
C LYS A 88 -0.92 -21.32 -10.81
N GLY A 89 -0.67 -21.32 -12.11
CA GLY A 89 -1.08 -22.41 -13.03
C GLY A 89 -2.44 -22.18 -13.72
N VAL A 90 -3.19 -21.15 -13.33
CA VAL A 90 -4.37 -20.70 -14.07
C VAL A 90 -3.92 -19.77 -15.20
N PRO A 91 -4.43 -19.93 -16.44
CA PRO A 91 -4.12 -19.00 -17.53
C PRO A 91 -4.41 -17.56 -17.15
N LEU A 92 -3.45 -16.67 -17.40
CA LEU A 92 -3.57 -15.25 -17.07
C LEU A 92 -4.64 -14.61 -17.97
N PRO A 93 -5.66 -13.92 -17.42
CA PRO A 93 -6.60 -13.17 -18.24
C PRO A 93 -5.92 -12.11 -19.09
N LYS A 94 -6.48 -11.80 -20.27
CA LYS A 94 -5.83 -10.87 -21.21
C LYS A 94 -5.64 -9.46 -20.64
N GLU A 95 -6.57 -9.02 -19.81
CA GLU A 95 -6.50 -7.72 -19.13
C GLU A 95 -5.36 -7.65 -18.12
N GLU A 96 -5.04 -8.76 -17.44
CA GLU A 96 -3.89 -8.87 -16.56
C GLU A 96 -2.57 -8.80 -17.34
N GLU A 97 -2.48 -9.49 -18.48
CA GLU A 97 -1.31 -9.39 -19.35
C GLU A 97 -1.06 -7.93 -19.77
N ASN A 98 -2.12 -7.22 -20.15
CA ASN A 98 -2.03 -5.83 -20.58
C ASN A 98 -1.63 -4.92 -19.42
N PHE A 99 -2.24 -5.11 -18.24
CA PHE A 99 -1.87 -4.39 -17.03
C PHE A 99 -0.37 -4.54 -16.72
N GLN A 100 0.16 -5.76 -16.75
CA GLN A 100 1.57 -6.03 -16.46
C GLN A 100 2.56 -5.53 -17.54
N LYS A 101 2.06 -5.28 -18.75
CA LYS A 101 2.83 -4.59 -19.81
C LYS A 101 2.90 -3.09 -19.60
N VAL A 102 1.82 -2.46 -19.14
CA VAL A 102 1.73 -1.00 -19.02
C VAL A 102 2.22 -0.50 -17.66
N TYR A 103 2.07 -1.32 -16.61
CA TYR A 103 2.48 -1.01 -15.24
C TYR A 103 3.60 -1.94 -14.76
N VAL A 104 4.50 -1.37 -13.96
CA VAL A 104 5.50 -2.08 -13.17
C VAL A 104 5.18 -1.93 -11.70
N LYS A 105 5.81 -2.77 -10.87
CA LYS A 105 5.80 -2.60 -9.43
C LYS A 105 6.54 -1.29 -9.11
N ALA A 106 5.91 -0.43 -8.31
CA ALA A 106 6.62 0.70 -7.74
C ALA A 106 7.74 0.19 -6.82
N PRO A 107 8.83 0.98 -6.64
CA PRO A 107 9.81 0.72 -5.61
C PRO A 107 9.17 0.56 -4.23
N SER A 108 9.95 -0.03 -3.32
CA SER A 108 9.59 -0.12 -1.91
C SER A 108 10.17 1.09 -1.15
N PHE A 109 10.09 1.04 0.17
CA PHE A 109 10.74 1.99 1.05
C PHE A 109 11.69 1.28 2.02
N LEU A 110 12.65 2.05 2.53
CA LEU A 110 13.24 1.82 3.85
C LEU A 110 12.52 2.75 4.83
N SER A 111 12.13 2.21 5.98
CA SER A 111 11.48 2.95 7.07
C SER A 111 12.32 2.88 8.33
N ILE A 112 12.36 3.97 9.09
CA ILE A 112 12.98 4.03 10.41
C ILE A 112 11.95 4.58 11.38
N HIS A 113 11.71 3.84 12.46
CA HIS A 113 10.88 4.25 13.58
C HIS A 113 11.82 4.58 14.73
N MET A 114 11.84 5.83 15.17
CA MET A 114 12.70 6.28 16.26
C MET A 114 11.86 6.82 17.41
N GLY A 115 12.27 6.51 18.64
CA GLY A 115 11.86 7.23 19.85
C GLY A 115 13.01 8.13 20.29
N VAL A 116 12.72 9.41 20.52
CA VAL A 116 13.73 10.41 20.89
C VAL A 116 13.29 11.24 22.09
N LYS A 117 14.28 11.81 22.80
CA LYS A 117 14.05 12.85 23.83
C LYS A 117 13.37 14.07 23.22
N ALA A 118 12.41 14.65 23.95
CA ALA A 118 11.66 15.80 23.46
C ALA A 118 12.55 17.03 23.20
N GLU A 119 13.59 17.22 24.00
CA GLU A 119 14.49 18.38 23.93
C GLU A 119 15.24 18.54 22.59
N VAL A 120 15.27 17.50 21.75
CA VAL A 120 15.97 17.55 20.45
C VAL A 120 15.17 18.24 19.35
N LEU A 121 13.85 18.39 19.54
CA LEU A 121 13.01 19.12 18.61
C LEU A 121 13.02 20.61 18.97
N PRO A 122 13.33 21.50 18.01
CA PRO A 122 13.10 22.93 18.18
C PRO A 122 11.63 23.23 18.51
N PRO A 123 11.35 24.33 19.23
CA PRO A 123 10.00 24.86 19.36
C PRO A 123 9.35 25.04 17.98
N ASP A 124 8.04 24.82 17.90
CA ASP A 124 7.24 24.98 16.67
C ASP A 124 7.65 24.06 15.49
N THR A 125 8.33 22.95 15.78
CA THR A 125 8.64 21.93 14.75
C THR A 125 7.37 21.42 14.08
N ASP A 126 7.28 21.55 12.76
CA ASP A 126 6.18 20.99 11.97
C ASP A 126 6.12 19.46 12.05
N CYS A 127 4.93 18.88 11.90
CA CYS A 127 4.77 17.42 11.89
C CYS A 127 5.46 16.74 10.70
N HIS A 128 5.39 17.33 9.50
CA HIS A 128 5.85 16.69 8.27
C HIS A 128 6.99 17.45 7.60
N HIS A 129 8.07 16.74 7.30
CA HIS A 129 9.26 17.29 6.64
C HIS A 129 9.58 16.49 5.38
N PHE A 130 10.01 17.20 4.35
CA PHE A 130 10.60 16.62 3.15
C PHE A 130 12.02 17.16 3.00
N VAL A 131 13.01 16.29 3.11
CA VAL A 131 14.42 16.67 3.04
C VAL A 131 15.00 16.14 1.74
N LEU A 132 15.35 17.06 0.87
CA LEU A 132 16.17 16.83 -0.31
C LEU A 132 17.40 17.75 -0.19
N GLU A 133 18.58 17.16 -0.24
CA GLU A 133 19.82 17.93 -0.24
C GLU A 133 20.03 18.60 -1.60
N SER A 134 21.12 19.36 -1.77
CA SER A 134 21.31 20.28 -2.89
C SER A 134 21.27 19.68 -4.31
N ASN A 135 21.22 18.35 -4.46
CA ASN A 135 21.17 17.68 -5.75
C ASN A 135 19.77 17.13 -6.08
N TRP A 136 19.02 17.85 -6.91
CA TRP A 136 17.71 17.46 -7.41
C TRP A 136 17.69 16.17 -8.24
N SER A 137 18.82 15.75 -8.83
CA SER A 137 18.89 14.50 -9.58
C SER A 137 18.65 13.28 -8.69
N LYS A 138 18.87 13.40 -7.39
CA LYS A 138 18.70 12.32 -6.41
C LYS A 138 17.27 12.13 -5.92
N LEU A 139 16.31 12.96 -6.34
CA LEU A 139 14.95 12.95 -5.81
C LEU A 139 14.32 11.54 -5.79
N GLU A 140 14.49 10.81 -6.89
CA GLU A 140 13.92 9.47 -7.09
C GLU A 140 14.90 8.32 -6.80
N GLU A 141 16.18 8.64 -6.58
CA GLU A 141 17.21 7.64 -6.27
C GLU A 141 16.98 7.05 -4.86
N PRO A 142 17.29 5.77 -4.64
CA PRO A 142 17.26 5.18 -3.30
C PRO A 142 18.05 6.03 -2.30
N TYR A 143 17.47 6.26 -1.13
CA TYR A 143 18.06 7.08 -0.05
C TYR A 143 18.23 8.57 -0.39
N GLY A 144 17.84 9.04 -1.59
CA GLY A 144 18.09 10.41 -2.03
C GLY A 144 17.23 11.45 -1.32
N SER A 145 15.92 11.19 -1.20
CA SER A 145 14.96 12.04 -0.48
C SER A 145 14.48 11.39 0.82
N ILE A 146 14.36 12.18 1.88
CA ILE A 146 13.89 11.71 3.19
C ILE A 146 12.52 12.33 3.47
N PHE A 147 11.55 11.50 3.77
CA PHE A 147 10.27 11.90 4.32
C PHE A 147 10.31 11.64 5.82
N LEU A 148 9.94 12.64 6.62
CA LEU A 148 9.88 12.53 8.06
C LEU A 148 8.50 12.98 8.55
N SER A 149 7.93 12.21 9.47
CA SER A 149 6.71 12.54 10.19
C SER A 149 6.90 12.42 11.70
N ILE A 150 6.49 13.44 12.44
CA ILE A 150 6.59 13.53 13.89
C ILE A 150 5.17 13.68 14.47
N PRO A 151 4.36 12.60 14.46
CA PRO A 151 2.95 12.70 14.81
C PRO A 151 2.68 13.17 16.25
N THR A 152 3.66 13.00 17.14
CA THR A 152 3.58 13.43 18.55
C THR A 152 3.59 14.94 18.75
N VAL A 153 3.92 15.72 17.70
CA VAL A 153 3.69 17.17 17.67
C VAL A 153 2.19 17.49 17.62
N LEU A 154 1.39 16.63 16.96
CA LEU A 154 -0.06 16.80 16.82
C LEU A 154 -0.85 16.04 17.89
N ASP A 155 -0.34 14.89 18.32
CA ASP A 155 -0.98 14.02 19.31
C ASP A 155 0.07 13.43 20.27
N SER A 156 0.24 14.09 21.42
CA SER A 156 1.21 13.67 22.44
C SER A 156 0.91 12.31 23.08
N SER A 157 -0.31 11.78 22.93
CA SER A 157 -0.68 10.47 23.51
C SER A 157 0.02 9.28 22.85
N LEU A 158 0.65 9.50 21.70
CA LEU A 158 1.36 8.48 20.93
C LEU A 158 2.74 8.11 21.49
N ALA A 159 3.26 8.88 22.45
CA ALA A 159 4.54 8.63 23.09
C ALA A 159 4.46 8.86 24.61
N PRO A 160 5.39 8.27 25.39
CA PRO A 160 5.57 8.66 26.78
C PRO A 160 5.90 10.14 26.94
N GLU A 161 5.65 10.68 28.14
CA GLU A 161 6.00 12.06 28.49
C GLU A 161 7.50 12.33 28.27
N GLY A 162 7.83 13.51 27.73
CA GLY A 162 9.20 13.91 27.42
C GLY A 162 9.81 13.18 26.21
N ARG A 163 8.99 12.51 25.38
CA ARG A 163 9.46 11.79 24.18
C ARG A 163 8.67 12.17 22.94
N HIS A 164 9.33 12.08 21.79
CA HIS A 164 8.71 12.11 20.48
C HIS A 164 8.99 10.81 19.72
N ILE A 165 8.07 10.47 18.81
CA ILE A 165 8.32 9.44 17.80
C ILE A 165 8.53 10.09 16.43
N LEU A 166 9.54 9.61 15.71
CA LEU A 166 9.83 9.97 14.34
C LEU A 166 9.58 8.74 13.47
N HIS A 167 8.73 8.89 12.46
CA HIS A 167 8.58 7.94 11.38
C HIS A 167 9.25 8.51 10.14
N ILE A 168 10.36 7.91 9.76
CA ILE A 168 11.21 8.33 8.65
C ILE A 168 11.09 7.28 7.55
N PHE A 169 10.99 7.69 6.30
CA PHE A 169 11.07 6.76 5.18
C PHE A 169 11.71 7.40 3.96
N THR A 170 12.32 6.54 3.14
CA THR A 170 12.98 6.91 1.88
C THR A 170 12.80 5.79 0.88
N THR A 171 12.83 6.14 -0.41
CA THR A 171 12.80 5.17 -1.50
C THR A 171 13.92 4.13 -1.34
N SER A 172 13.59 2.86 -1.61
CA SER A 172 14.51 1.73 -1.60
C SER A 172 13.96 0.63 -2.51
N SER A 173 14.79 -0.34 -2.91
CA SER A 173 14.38 -1.42 -3.81
C SER A 173 14.79 -2.77 -3.27
N MET A 174 14.07 -3.84 -3.64
CA MET A 174 14.34 -5.18 -3.10
C MET A 174 15.74 -5.67 -3.46
N GLU A 175 16.23 -5.34 -4.66
CA GLU A 175 17.53 -5.73 -5.19
C GLU A 175 18.66 -5.30 -4.26
N ASP A 176 18.53 -4.15 -3.60
CA ASP A 176 19.52 -3.62 -2.67
C ASP A 176 19.67 -4.49 -1.40
N TRP A 177 18.67 -5.32 -1.09
CA TRP A 177 18.62 -6.13 0.11
C TRP A 177 18.73 -7.64 -0.16
N GLU A 178 18.79 -8.07 -1.42
CA GLU A 178 18.93 -9.49 -1.81
C GLU A 178 20.38 -10.00 -1.67
N GLY A 179 20.54 -11.32 -1.58
CA GLY A 179 21.85 -11.97 -1.46
C GLY A 179 22.60 -11.78 -0.14
N LEU A 180 22.21 -10.83 0.72
CA LEU A 180 22.86 -10.56 2.00
C LEU A 180 22.61 -11.68 3.03
N SER A 181 23.68 -12.10 3.71
CA SER A 181 23.57 -12.87 4.95
C SER A 181 22.89 -12.03 6.04
N ARG A 182 22.48 -12.68 7.14
CA ARG A 182 21.82 -11.96 8.23
C ARG A 182 22.71 -10.89 8.86
N VAL A 183 24.02 -11.16 8.98
CA VAL A 183 24.97 -10.20 9.55
C VAL A 183 25.15 -9.00 8.62
N GLU A 184 25.34 -9.23 7.32
CA GLU A 184 25.47 -8.16 6.33
C GLU A 184 24.19 -7.32 6.22
N TYR A 185 23.03 -7.97 6.28
CA TYR A 185 21.73 -7.31 6.26
C TYR A 185 21.55 -6.36 7.45
N GLU A 186 21.86 -6.79 8.68
CA GLU A 186 21.76 -5.92 9.86
C GLU A 186 22.83 -4.82 9.85
N ALA A 187 24.06 -5.11 9.41
CA ALA A 187 25.11 -4.11 9.26
C ALA A 187 24.71 -3.03 8.23
N LYS A 188 24.14 -3.42 7.10
CA LYS A 188 23.65 -2.49 6.08
C LYS A 188 22.48 -1.65 6.59
N LYS A 189 21.53 -2.24 7.32
CA LYS A 189 20.44 -1.49 7.97
C LYS A 189 20.99 -0.40 8.87
N GLN A 190 21.96 -0.74 9.71
CA GLN A 190 22.57 0.20 10.63
C GLN A 190 23.31 1.32 9.88
N LEU A 191 24.10 0.97 8.86
CA LEU A 191 24.82 1.94 8.03
C LEU A 191 23.87 2.97 7.39
N VAL A 192 22.80 2.50 6.74
CA VAL A 192 21.83 3.39 6.07
C VAL A 192 21.08 4.24 7.10
N ALA A 193 20.70 3.67 8.25
CA ALA A 193 20.04 4.42 9.31
C ALA A 193 20.96 5.49 9.92
N ASP A 194 22.25 5.20 10.08
CA ASP A 194 23.24 6.15 10.56
C ASP A 194 23.46 7.31 9.59
N GLU A 195 23.51 7.04 8.28
CA GLU A 195 23.60 8.07 7.25
C GLU A 195 22.36 8.99 7.29
N ILE A 196 21.15 8.42 7.30
CA ILE A 196 19.90 9.18 7.36
C ILE A 196 19.81 10.00 8.65
N THR A 197 20.17 9.41 9.79
CA THR A 197 20.21 10.10 11.09
C THR A 197 21.15 11.30 11.03
N SER A 198 22.34 11.13 10.44
CA SER A 198 23.33 12.20 10.35
C SER A 198 22.84 13.36 9.46
N ARG A 199 22.12 13.04 8.37
CA ARG A 199 21.51 14.06 7.49
C ARG A 199 20.42 14.85 8.21
N LEU A 200 19.55 14.17 8.95
CA LEU A 200 18.50 14.81 9.76
C LEU A 200 19.10 15.65 10.90
N GLU A 201 20.13 15.13 11.57
CA GLU A 201 20.84 15.85 12.65
C GLU A 201 21.47 17.15 12.15
N ASN A 202 22.17 17.10 11.01
CA ASN A 202 22.85 18.25 10.44
C ASN A 202 21.90 19.31 9.87
N LYS A 203 20.70 18.92 9.45
CA LYS A 203 19.76 19.81 8.75
C LYS A 203 18.63 20.34 9.62
N LEU A 204 18.12 19.51 10.52
CA LEU A 204 16.88 19.80 11.25
C LEU A 204 17.06 19.73 12.77
N PHE A 205 17.76 18.71 13.28
CA PHE A 205 17.74 18.39 14.71
C PHE A 205 19.15 18.16 15.28
N PRO A 206 19.94 19.22 15.54
CA PRO A 206 21.25 19.08 16.16
C PRO A 206 21.17 18.26 17.47
N GLY A 207 22.00 17.22 17.60
CA GLY A 207 21.94 16.29 18.74
C GLY A 207 20.98 15.12 18.56
N LEU A 208 20.37 14.93 17.38
CA LEU A 208 19.45 13.81 17.12
C LEU A 208 20.05 12.47 17.54
N ARG A 209 21.29 12.17 17.13
CA ARG A 209 21.92 10.88 17.44
C ARG A 209 21.99 10.57 18.93
N SER A 210 22.29 11.56 19.76
CA SER A 210 22.41 11.37 21.22
C SER A 210 21.06 11.35 21.95
N SER A 211 19.99 11.75 21.26
CA SER A 211 18.63 11.78 21.79
C SER A 211 17.84 10.47 21.61
N ILE A 212 18.33 9.55 20.78
CA ILE A 212 17.62 8.32 20.41
C ILE A 212 17.61 7.34 21.58
N ASP A 213 16.41 6.95 22.02
CA ASP A 213 16.22 5.87 23.00
C ASP A 213 15.93 4.52 22.33
N PHE A 214 15.32 4.57 21.15
CA PHE A 214 14.90 3.40 20.40
C PHE A 214 14.97 3.67 18.91
N MET A 215 15.41 2.68 18.14
CA MET A 215 15.39 2.71 16.68
C MET A 215 15.05 1.33 16.14
N GLU A 216 14.10 1.27 15.21
CA GLU A 216 13.80 0.08 14.42
C GLU A 216 13.75 0.42 12.93
N VAL A 217 14.49 -0.36 12.14
CA VAL A 217 14.61 -0.17 10.68
C VAL A 217 13.84 -1.26 9.95
N GLY A 218 12.91 -0.87 9.10
CA GLY A 218 12.20 -1.71 8.14
C GLY A 218 12.78 -1.55 6.72
N THR A 219 12.96 -2.66 6.02
CA THR A 219 13.46 -2.66 4.63
C THR A 219 12.39 -3.21 3.68
N PRO A 220 12.60 -3.23 2.35
CA PRO A 220 11.74 -3.95 1.42
C PRO A 220 11.46 -5.41 1.81
N LYS A 221 12.43 -6.11 2.44
CA LYS A 221 12.20 -7.46 3.00
C LYS A 221 11.19 -7.45 4.16
N THR A 222 11.25 -6.43 5.02
CA THR A 222 10.28 -6.21 6.11
C THR A 222 8.89 -5.93 5.55
N HIS A 223 8.78 -5.03 4.56
CA HIS A 223 7.51 -4.71 3.90
C HIS A 223 6.89 -5.94 3.22
N ARG A 224 7.68 -6.72 2.47
CA ARG A 224 7.24 -8.01 1.91
C ARG A 224 6.70 -8.96 2.98
N ARG A 225 7.38 -9.06 4.13
CA ARG A 225 7.05 -9.98 5.22
C ARG A 225 5.74 -9.63 5.94
N TYR A 226 5.52 -8.35 6.23
CA TYR A 226 4.39 -7.89 7.04
C TYR A 226 3.17 -7.46 6.20
N LEU A 227 3.39 -6.94 5.00
CA LEU A 227 2.31 -6.55 4.09
C LEU A 227 1.90 -7.70 3.16
N ALA A 228 2.69 -8.79 3.10
CA ALA A 228 2.50 -9.92 2.20
C ALA A 228 2.43 -9.52 0.71
N ARG A 229 3.22 -8.50 0.34
CA ARG A 229 3.29 -7.93 -1.01
C ARG A 229 4.57 -8.35 -1.69
N ASP A 230 4.48 -8.73 -2.96
CA ASP A 230 5.65 -9.04 -3.76
C ASP A 230 6.68 -7.89 -3.75
N GLU A 231 7.96 -8.20 -3.56
CA GLU A 231 9.06 -7.22 -3.41
C GLU A 231 8.86 -6.10 -2.34
N GLY A 232 7.80 -6.14 -1.52
CA GLY A 232 7.45 -5.04 -0.63
C GLY A 232 6.92 -3.80 -1.37
N THR A 233 6.48 -3.94 -2.62
CA THR A 233 6.05 -2.84 -3.50
C THR A 233 4.85 -2.06 -2.97
N TYR A 234 4.83 -0.74 -3.20
CA TYR A 234 3.73 0.15 -2.82
C TYR A 234 2.75 0.45 -3.96
N GLY A 235 2.53 -0.52 -4.86
CA GLY A 235 1.46 -0.50 -5.86
C GLY A 235 1.98 -0.27 -7.28
N PRO A 236 1.09 -0.05 -8.26
CA PRO A 236 1.46 0.04 -9.67
C PRO A 236 2.01 1.41 -10.06
N MET A 237 3.13 1.40 -10.79
CA MET A 237 3.74 2.58 -11.43
C MET A 237 3.67 2.45 -12.96
N PRO A 238 3.17 3.46 -13.69
CA PRO A 238 3.16 3.42 -15.16
C PRO A 238 4.59 3.32 -15.72
N ARG A 239 4.83 2.44 -16.70
CA ARG A 239 6.13 2.34 -17.40
C ARG A 239 6.47 3.57 -18.23
N ARG A 240 5.44 4.27 -18.70
CA ARG A 240 5.53 5.45 -19.56
C ARG A 240 4.47 6.43 -19.11
N ILE A 241 4.60 7.70 -19.50
CA ILE A 241 3.56 8.71 -19.29
C ILE A 241 2.27 8.17 -19.93
N PRO A 242 1.23 7.88 -19.14
CA PRO A 242 0.02 7.28 -19.68
C PRO A 242 -0.72 8.31 -20.55
N LYS A 243 -1.18 7.89 -21.73
CA LYS A 243 -1.98 8.73 -22.65
C LYS A 243 -3.43 8.96 -22.18
N GLY A 244 -3.79 8.44 -21.00
CA GLY A 244 -5.13 8.48 -20.43
C GLY A 244 -5.29 7.51 -19.27
N LEU A 245 -6.53 7.32 -18.83
CA LEU A 245 -6.89 6.56 -17.62
C LEU A 245 -7.07 5.05 -17.85
N LEU A 246 -7.00 4.63 -19.11
CA LEU A 246 -7.63 3.38 -19.57
C LEU A 246 -6.83 2.12 -19.25
N GLY A 247 -5.57 2.24 -18.81
CA GLY A 247 -4.72 1.08 -18.56
C GLY A 247 -4.87 0.44 -17.17
N MET A 248 -5.48 1.13 -16.20
CA MET A 248 -5.60 0.59 -14.84
C MET A 248 -6.86 -0.28 -14.71
N PRO A 249 -6.75 -1.54 -14.23
CA PRO A 249 -7.91 -2.40 -14.10
C PRO A 249 -8.86 -1.93 -13.00
N PHE A 250 -10.17 -2.15 -13.20
CA PHE A 250 -11.22 -1.97 -12.19
C PHE A 250 -11.26 -3.20 -11.26
N ASN A 251 -12.30 -3.27 -10.42
CA ASN A 251 -12.43 -4.33 -9.43
C ASN A 251 -12.83 -5.70 -10.00
N THR A 252 -13.41 -5.76 -11.21
CA THR A 252 -13.76 -7.03 -11.86
C THR A 252 -12.53 -7.71 -12.45
N THR A 253 -12.61 -9.03 -12.61
CA THR A 253 -11.59 -9.84 -13.29
C THR A 253 -12.21 -10.68 -14.40
N GLY A 254 -11.37 -11.23 -15.28
CA GLY A 254 -11.77 -12.22 -16.29
C GLY A 254 -12.14 -13.61 -15.74
N ILE A 255 -12.11 -13.81 -14.41
CA ILE A 255 -12.50 -15.06 -13.74
C ILE A 255 -13.83 -14.84 -13.02
N ASP A 256 -14.85 -15.66 -13.31
CA ASP A 256 -16.16 -15.51 -12.66
C ASP A 256 -16.04 -15.66 -11.14
N GLY A 257 -16.79 -14.84 -10.41
CA GLY A 257 -16.77 -14.82 -8.94
C GLY A 257 -15.51 -14.23 -8.30
N LEU A 258 -14.51 -13.80 -9.07
CA LEU A 258 -13.28 -13.18 -8.55
C LEU A 258 -13.24 -11.66 -8.81
N TYR A 259 -12.98 -10.92 -7.74
CA TYR A 259 -12.77 -9.48 -7.74
C TYR A 259 -11.42 -9.14 -7.12
N CYS A 260 -10.84 -8.02 -7.54
CA CYS A 260 -9.67 -7.42 -6.93
C CYS A 260 -10.04 -6.05 -6.33
N VAL A 261 -9.40 -5.67 -5.24
CA VAL A 261 -9.61 -4.38 -4.57
C VAL A 261 -8.27 -3.82 -4.08
N GLY A 262 -8.24 -2.52 -3.83
CA GLY A 262 -7.06 -1.85 -3.29
C GLY A 262 -6.24 -1.13 -4.34
N ASP A 263 -4.95 -0.95 -4.05
CA ASP A 263 -4.09 -0.01 -4.78
C ASP A 263 -3.65 -0.48 -6.16
N SER A 264 -3.78 -1.77 -6.45
CA SER A 264 -3.60 -2.35 -7.78
C SER A 264 -4.87 -2.32 -8.64
N CYS A 265 -5.94 -1.69 -8.16
CA CYS A 265 -7.16 -1.41 -8.91
C CYS A 265 -7.39 0.09 -9.00
N PHE A 266 -8.17 0.52 -9.99
CA PHE A 266 -8.61 1.90 -10.11
C PHE A 266 -9.29 2.36 -8.80
N PRO A 267 -9.05 3.59 -8.31
CA PRO A 267 -8.24 4.68 -8.90
C PRO A 267 -6.72 4.66 -8.61
N GLY A 268 -6.20 3.64 -7.90
CA GLY A 268 -4.77 3.44 -7.66
C GLY A 268 -4.35 3.61 -6.20
N GLN A 269 -3.12 4.07 -6.00
CA GLN A 269 -2.43 4.14 -4.70
C GLN A 269 -3.01 5.22 -3.75
N GLY A 270 -2.74 5.09 -2.46
CA GLY A 270 -3.11 6.09 -1.45
C GLY A 270 -4.47 5.83 -0.79
N VAL A 271 -4.62 6.31 0.45
CA VAL A 271 -5.75 5.95 1.33
C VAL A 271 -7.11 6.26 0.70
N ILE A 272 -7.24 7.45 0.10
CA ILE A 272 -8.49 7.91 -0.52
C ILE A 272 -8.83 7.03 -1.73
N ALA A 273 -7.87 6.83 -2.64
CA ALA A 273 -8.09 6.01 -3.83
C ALA A 273 -8.42 4.55 -3.47
N VAL A 274 -7.72 3.97 -2.49
CA VAL A 274 -8.00 2.62 -1.99
C VAL A 274 -9.39 2.53 -1.37
N ALA A 275 -9.82 3.54 -0.60
CA ALA A 275 -11.17 3.60 -0.05
C ALA A 275 -12.24 3.64 -1.17
N PHE A 276 -12.03 4.48 -2.20
CA PHE A 276 -12.91 4.50 -3.37
C PHE A 276 -12.96 3.14 -4.08
N SER A 277 -11.80 2.49 -4.26
CA SER A 277 -11.74 1.13 -4.83
C SER A 277 -12.56 0.14 -4.00
N GLY A 278 -12.51 0.24 -2.67
CA GLY A 278 -13.33 -0.54 -1.75
C GLY A 278 -14.83 -0.36 -1.96
N VAL A 279 -15.29 0.90 -2.00
CA VAL A 279 -16.71 1.24 -2.23
C VAL A 279 -17.18 0.76 -3.60
N MET A 280 -16.39 0.99 -4.65
CA MET A 280 -16.70 0.53 -6.02
C MET A 280 -16.78 -0.98 -6.11
N CYS A 281 -15.84 -1.69 -5.48
CA CYS A 281 -15.85 -3.15 -5.43
C CYS A 281 -17.10 -3.68 -4.72
N ALA A 282 -17.42 -3.14 -3.54
CA ALA A 282 -18.59 -3.54 -2.77
C ALA A 282 -19.88 -3.35 -3.56
N HIS A 283 -20.05 -2.20 -4.22
CA HIS A 283 -21.22 -1.92 -5.06
C HIS A 283 -21.32 -2.90 -6.24
N ARG A 284 -20.21 -3.15 -6.95
CA ARG A 284 -20.19 -4.09 -8.08
C ARG A 284 -20.55 -5.50 -7.64
N VAL A 285 -19.95 -5.98 -6.54
CA VAL A 285 -20.25 -7.29 -5.97
C VAL A 285 -21.73 -7.38 -5.59
N ALA A 286 -22.26 -6.38 -4.89
CA ALA A 286 -23.67 -6.33 -4.50
C ALA A 286 -24.62 -6.42 -5.70
N ALA A 287 -24.32 -5.72 -6.79
CA ALA A 287 -25.09 -5.80 -8.03
C ALA A 287 -25.00 -7.19 -8.70
N ASP A 288 -23.81 -7.81 -8.69
CA ASP A 288 -23.61 -9.13 -9.30
C ASP A 288 -24.34 -10.24 -8.53
N ILE A 289 -24.35 -10.18 -7.20
CA ILE A 289 -25.06 -11.14 -6.34
C ILE A 289 -26.55 -10.79 -6.13
N GLY A 290 -27.04 -9.70 -6.73
CA GLY A 290 -28.45 -9.34 -6.74
C GLY A 290 -28.96 -8.60 -5.50
N LEU A 291 -28.09 -8.00 -4.70
CA LEU A 291 -28.46 -7.12 -3.58
C LEU A 291 -28.75 -5.68 -4.04
N GLU A 292 -28.15 -5.25 -5.15
CA GLU A 292 -28.37 -3.92 -5.75
C GLU A 292 -29.07 -4.02 -7.11
N LYS A 293 -29.79 -2.96 -7.49
CA LYS A 293 -30.42 -2.90 -8.81
C LYS A 293 -29.33 -2.84 -9.89
N LYS A 294 -29.40 -3.76 -10.86
CA LYS A 294 -28.56 -3.75 -12.06
C LYS A 294 -29.36 -3.54 -13.32
N SER A 295 -28.73 -2.95 -14.34
CA SER A 295 -29.22 -3.02 -15.71
C SER A 295 -28.28 -3.95 -16.48
N PRO A 296 -28.62 -5.22 -16.70
CA PRO A 296 -27.73 -6.19 -17.35
C PRO A 296 -27.23 -5.72 -18.72
N VAL A 297 -28.07 -4.97 -19.45
CA VAL A 297 -27.73 -4.40 -20.75
C VAL A 297 -26.69 -3.29 -20.61
N LEU A 298 -26.93 -2.31 -19.75
CA LEU A 298 -25.99 -1.20 -19.55
C LEU A 298 -24.68 -1.68 -18.93
N ASP A 299 -24.75 -2.57 -17.95
CA ASP A 299 -23.57 -3.16 -17.30
C ASP A 299 -22.72 -3.92 -18.31
N SER A 300 -23.34 -4.77 -19.15
CA SER A 300 -22.63 -5.52 -20.19
C SER A 300 -22.01 -4.58 -21.24
N MET A 301 -22.74 -3.55 -21.68
CA MET A 301 -22.23 -2.55 -22.62
C MET A 301 -21.06 -1.77 -22.03
N LEU A 302 -21.17 -1.31 -20.78
CA LEU A 302 -20.12 -0.57 -20.10
C LEU A 302 -18.88 -1.43 -19.86
N LEU A 303 -19.05 -2.66 -19.34
CA LEU A 303 -17.94 -3.58 -19.10
C LEU A 303 -17.22 -3.94 -20.41
N ARG A 304 -17.96 -4.16 -21.52
CA ARG A 304 -17.37 -4.37 -22.84
C ARG A 304 -16.61 -3.14 -23.34
N LEU A 305 -17.18 -1.94 -23.18
CA LEU A 305 -16.53 -0.70 -23.57
C LEU A 305 -15.24 -0.48 -22.77
N LEU A 306 -15.29 -0.64 -21.45
CA LEU A 306 -14.12 -0.52 -20.58
C LEU A 306 -13.07 -1.58 -20.89
N GLY A 307 -13.49 -2.82 -21.17
CA GLY A 307 -12.62 -3.90 -21.63
C GLY A 307 -11.93 -3.58 -22.94
N TRP A 308 -12.67 -3.08 -23.94
CA TRP A 308 -12.11 -2.65 -25.23
C TRP A 308 -11.14 -1.47 -25.07
N LEU A 309 -11.51 -0.45 -24.30
CA LEU A 309 -10.64 0.71 -24.04
C LEU A 309 -9.30 0.29 -23.39
N ARG A 310 -9.31 -0.72 -22.51
CA ARG A 310 -8.08 -1.30 -21.92
C ARG A 310 -7.19 -1.99 -22.94
N THR A 311 -7.74 -2.51 -24.04
CA THR A 311 -6.93 -3.13 -25.10
C THR A 311 -6.22 -2.11 -25.98
N MET A 312 -6.66 -0.85 -25.96
CA MET A 312 -6.04 0.24 -26.72
C MET A 312 -4.95 1.00 -25.95
N ALA A 313 -4.84 0.76 -24.64
CA ALA A 313 -3.89 1.43 -23.74
C ALA A 313 -2.55 0.69 -23.69
#